data_AF-A0A9W7Z3Z8-F1
#
_entry.id   AF-A0A9W7Z3Z8-F1
#
_cell.length_a   1.000
_cell.length_b   1.000
_cell.length_c   1.000
_cell.angle_alpha   90.00
_cell.angle_beta   90.00
_cell.angle_gamma   90.00
#
_symmetry.space_group_name_H-M   'P 1'
#
loop_
_entity.id
_entity.type
_entity.pdbx_description
1 polymer ?
#
loop_
_entity_poly.entity_id
_entity_poly.type
_entity_poly.pdbx_seq_one_letter_code
_entity_poly.pdbx_strand_id
1 'polypeptide(L)'
;MVCIVCHESQFTAPSQSGGHPVALQCGHVFHKPCIEGWFRSSDEPSCPLCHKAHTTPFLTLFVDEANSASTSSRPTARRGRASPAHDDMDDMYARMAQMSMAGDDSIMHMALQGNMYMLQDEMEELTEEKDMLAEQVQDLESDVAIAKSRADALQMEVNRLGKISHAHKTHIKSLQRNLEEKKEQLRYYGVY
;
A
#
# COMPACT_ATOMS: atom_id res chain seq x y z
N MET A 1 21.70 2.79 3.52
CA MET A 1 20.46 3.46 3.97
C MET A 1 20.45 3.42 5.48
N VAL A 2 20.09 4.51 6.17
CA VAL A 2 20.04 4.58 7.64
C VAL A 2 18.61 4.87 8.04
N CYS A 3 18.08 4.18 9.04
CA CYS A 3 16.78 4.53 9.61
C CYS A 3 16.94 5.77 10.49
N ILE A 4 16.24 6.87 10.18
CA ILE A 4 16.41 8.11 10.94
C ILE A 4 15.72 8.11 12.31
N VAL A 5 14.97 7.05 12.65
CA VAL A 5 14.30 6.94 13.97
C VAL A 5 15.25 6.33 14.99
N CYS A 6 15.97 5.24 14.63
CA CYS A 6 16.93 4.58 15.52
C CYS A 6 18.40 4.86 15.16
N HIS A 7 18.66 5.50 14.01
CA HIS A 7 19.99 5.84 13.48
C HIS A 7 20.84 4.62 13.09
N GLU A 8 20.25 3.42 13.02
CA GLU A 8 20.94 2.20 12.60
C GLU A 8 20.94 2.05 11.07
N SER A 9 22.06 1.58 10.53
CA SER A 9 22.25 1.33 9.09
C SER A 9 21.91 -0.08 8.66
N GLN A 10 21.64 -0.98 9.61
CA GLN A 10 21.42 -2.40 9.38
C GLN A 10 19.91 -2.70 9.34
N PHE A 11 19.42 -3.14 8.19
CA PHE A 11 18.05 -3.66 8.00
C PHE A 11 18.09 -5.18 7.90
N THR A 12 18.82 -5.82 8.82
CA THR A 12 19.09 -7.26 8.82
C THR A 12 18.06 -8.04 9.64
N ALA A 13 18.09 -9.37 9.49
CA ALA A 13 17.20 -10.34 10.13
C ALA A 13 17.01 -10.14 11.66
N PRO A 14 15.92 -10.65 12.26
CA PRO A 14 15.31 -10.15 13.51
C PRO A 14 16.06 -10.48 14.80
N SER A 15 17.37 -10.77 14.76
CA SER A 15 18.08 -11.28 15.91
C SER A 15 18.41 -10.21 16.95
N GLN A 16 18.69 -8.96 16.58
CA GLN A 16 18.97 -7.86 17.53
C GLN A 16 18.57 -6.51 16.90
N SER A 17 17.50 -5.90 17.41
CA SER A 17 16.97 -4.54 17.10
C SER A 17 16.57 -4.15 15.66
N GLY A 18 17.01 -4.85 14.61
CA GLY A 18 16.65 -4.57 13.22
C GLY A 18 15.35 -5.26 12.78
N GLY A 19 14.23 -4.55 12.78
CA GLY A 19 13.02 -5.04 12.10
C GLY A 19 13.18 -5.07 10.57
N HIS A 20 12.28 -5.72 9.84
CA HIS A 20 12.30 -5.64 8.38
C HIS A 20 12.10 -4.18 7.92
N PRO A 21 12.78 -3.78 6.82
CA PRO A 21 12.56 -2.47 6.23
C PRO A 21 11.13 -2.38 5.69
N VAL A 22 10.50 -1.23 5.92
CA VAL A 22 9.19 -0.90 5.38
C VAL A 22 9.22 0.47 4.72
N ALA A 23 8.48 0.62 3.63
CA ALA A 23 8.30 1.90 2.96
C ALA A 23 6.91 2.48 3.24
N LEU A 24 6.86 3.81 3.44
CA LEU A 24 5.61 4.58 3.44
C LEU A 24 5.20 4.93 2.00
N GLN A 25 3.96 5.37 1.81
CA GLN A 25 3.46 5.89 0.51
C GLN A 25 4.35 6.99 -0.10
N CYS A 26 5.05 7.75 0.74
CA CYS A 26 5.97 8.79 0.30
C CYS A 26 7.32 8.26 -0.20
N GLY A 27 7.56 6.95 -0.16
CA GLY A 27 8.78 6.29 -0.61
C GLY A 27 9.90 6.23 0.43
N HIS A 28 9.72 6.81 1.62
CA HIS A 28 10.72 6.77 2.69
C HIS A 28 10.71 5.44 3.45
N VAL A 29 11.90 4.94 3.78
CA VAL A 29 12.13 3.61 4.35
C VAL A 29 12.56 3.68 5.81
N PHE A 30 11.96 2.85 6.66
CA PHE A 30 12.23 2.75 8.09
C PHE A 30 12.19 1.29 8.55
N HIS A 31 12.69 0.97 9.75
CA HIS A 31 12.37 -0.33 10.36
C HIS A 31 10.91 -0.32 10.78
N LYS A 32 10.20 -1.44 10.57
CA LYS A 32 8.81 -1.59 11.05
C LYS A 32 8.57 -1.14 12.50
N PRO A 33 9.33 -1.63 13.51
CA PRO A 33 9.09 -1.23 14.90
C PRO A 33 9.32 0.27 15.14
N CYS A 34 10.26 0.88 14.40
CA CYS A 34 10.56 2.29 14.53
C CYS A 34 9.40 3.17 14.07
N ILE A 35 8.84 2.86 12.89
CA ILE A 35 7.75 3.68 12.34
C ILE A 35 6.41 3.40 13.04
N GLU A 36 6.18 2.17 13.51
CA GLU A 36 5.03 1.85 14.36
C GLU A 36 5.08 2.60 15.69
N GLY A 37 6.26 2.68 16.32
CA GLY A 37 6.45 3.46 17.54
C GLY A 37 6.16 4.94 17.33
N TRP A 38 6.64 5.51 16.23
CA TRP A 38 6.41 6.91 15.86
C TRP A 38 4.93 7.26 15.66
N PHE A 39 4.16 6.37 15.01
CA PHE A 39 2.73 6.57 14.83
C PHE A 39 1.94 6.41 16.13
N ARG A 40 2.40 5.57 17.06
CA ARG A 40 1.75 5.44 18.38
C ARG A 40 1.97 6.65 19.28
N SER A 41 3.04 7.41 19.08
CA SER A 41 3.35 8.60 19.88
C SER A 41 2.72 9.89 19.34
N SER A 42 2.01 9.84 18.22
CA SER A 42 1.48 11.03 17.53
C SER A 42 -0.01 10.89 17.28
N ASP A 43 -0.79 11.95 17.51
CA ASP A 43 -2.24 11.94 17.23
C ASP A 43 -2.54 11.84 15.71
N GLU A 44 -1.61 12.31 14.87
CA GLU A 44 -1.69 12.21 13.41
C GLU A 44 -0.48 11.45 12.84
N PRO A 45 -0.67 10.28 12.19
CA PRO A 45 0.42 9.51 11.61
C PRO A 45 1.00 10.23 10.40
N SER A 46 2.25 10.68 10.52
CA SER A 46 2.96 11.42 9.47
C SER A 46 4.40 10.92 9.31
N CYS A 47 4.91 10.99 8.08
CA CYS A 47 6.28 10.58 7.79
C CYS A 47 7.30 11.45 8.56
N PRO A 48 8.26 10.84 9.31
CA PRO A 48 9.29 11.60 10.03
C PRO A 48 10.22 12.45 9.14
N LEU A 49 10.31 12.14 7.84
CA LEU A 49 11.19 12.84 6.90
C LEU A 49 10.50 13.97 6.14
N CYS A 50 9.26 13.77 5.71
CA CYS A 50 8.58 14.71 4.81
C CYS A 50 7.23 15.20 5.34
N HIS A 51 6.82 14.77 6.53
CA HIS A 51 5.58 15.16 7.21
C HIS A 51 4.29 14.89 6.42
N LYS A 52 4.36 14.15 5.31
CA LYS A 52 3.16 13.71 4.60
C LYS A 52 2.35 12.76 5.49
N ALA A 53 1.05 13.01 5.56
CA ALA A 53 0.11 12.15 6.26
C ALA A 53 0.12 10.74 5.68
N HIS A 54 -0.09 9.74 6.53
CA HIS A 54 -0.06 8.34 6.16
C HIS A 54 -1.37 7.66 6.54
N THR A 55 -2.05 7.08 5.55
CA THR A 55 -3.43 6.56 5.70
C THR A 55 -3.58 5.07 5.35
N THR A 56 -2.53 4.38 4.93
CA THR A 56 -2.59 2.98 4.42
C THR A 56 -1.59 2.05 5.11
N PRO A 57 -1.61 0.72 4.89
CA PRO A 57 -0.58 -0.17 5.41
C PRO A 57 0.82 0.10 4.83
N PHE A 58 1.84 -0.30 5.58
CA PHE A 58 3.25 -0.24 5.19
C PHE A 58 3.57 -1.26 4.09
N LEU A 59 4.50 -0.93 3.18
CA LEU A 59 5.03 -1.89 2.22
C LEU A 59 6.29 -2.56 2.78
N THR A 60 6.23 -3.87 3.08
CA THR A 60 7.41 -4.64 3.51
C THR A 60 8.40 -4.81 2.37
N LEU A 61 9.67 -4.46 2.62
CA LEU A 61 10.76 -4.65 1.68
C LEU A 61 11.57 -5.89 2.07
N PHE A 62 11.90 -6.74 1.10
CA PHE A 62 12.80 -7.88 1.27
C PHE A 62 14.19 -7.49 0.77
N VAL A 63 15.20 -7.66 1.62
CA VAL A 63 16.61 -7.39 1.26
C VAL A 63 17.35 -8.72 1.25
N ASP A 64 17.77 -9.18 0.07
CA ASP A 64 18.59 -10.38 -0.05
C ASP A 64 20.03 -10.10 0.41
N GLU A 65 20.56 -10.93 1.30
CA GLU A 65 21.97 -10.90 1.74
C GLU A 65 22.91 -11.39 0.63
N ALA A 66 23.12 -10.56 -0.39
CA ALA A 66 24.08 -10.84 -1.46
C ALA A 66 25.41 -10.08 -1.32
N ASN A 67 25.73 -9.50 -0.15
CA ASN A 67 26.99 -8.76 -0.01
C ASN A 67 27.57 -8.70 1.41
N SER A 68 28.10 -9.84 1.86
CA SER A 68 29.00 -9.91 3.03
C SER A 68 30.29 -10.64 2.66
N ALA A 69 30.99 -10.14 1.63
CA ALA A 69 32.36 -10.56 1.33
C ALA A 69 33.32 -9.43 1.74
N SER A 70 33.92 -9.53 2.92
CA SER A 70 35.36 -9.24 3.17
C SER A 70 35.72 -9.19 4.66
N THR A 71 36.20 -10.32 5.21
CA THR A 71 37.30 -10.28 6.19
C THR A 71 38.21 -11.47 5.96
N SER A 72 39.39 -11.17 5.41
CA SER A 72 40.55 -12.04 5.29
C SER A 72 41.08 -12.46 6.66
N SER A 73 41.22 -13.76 6.88
CA SER A 73 42.20 -14.33 7.81
C SER A 73 42.59 -15.72 7.33
N ARG A 74 43.78 -15.81 6.76
CA ARG A 74 44.45 -17.04 6.31
C ARG A 74 44.98 -17.78 7.54
N PRO A 75 44.90 -19.12 7.58
CA PRO A 75 46.09 -19.87 7.96
C PRO A 75 46.46 -20.95 6.96
N THR A 76 47.75 -21.17 6.93
CA THR A 76 48.55 -22.01 6.05
C THR A 76 48.26 -23.50 6.18
N ALA A 77 48.32 -24.16 5.02
CA ALA A 77 48.64 -25.57 4.78
C ALA A 77 49.01 -26.43 6.01
N ARG A 78 48.24 -27.49 6.25
CA ARG A 78 48.76 -28.78 6.73
C ARG A 78 48.05 -29.93 6.04
N ARG A 79 48.87 -30.87 5.60
CA ARG A 79 48.56 -32.06 4.82
C ARG A 79 47.81 -33.10 5.64
N GLY A 80 46.90 -33.81 4.97
CA GLY A 80 46.75 -35.25 5.09
C GLY A 80 45.98 -35.79 6.29
N ARG A 81 44.70 -36.09 6.07
CA ARG A 81 44.09 -37.40 6.32
C ARG A 81 42.80 -37.47 5.51
N ALA A 82 42.69 -38.49 4.67
CA ALA A 82 41.43 -38.84 4.02
C ALA A 82 40.44 -39.23 5.13
N SER A 83 39.31 -38.53 5.19
CA SER A 83 38.12 -38.98 5.91
C SER A 83 37.10 -39.44 4.86
N PRO A 84 36.56 -40.67 4.97
CA PRO A 84 35.45 -41.11 4.16
C PRO A 84 34.18 -40.52 4.78
N ALA A 85 33.64 -39.47 4.17
CA ALA A 85 32.41 -38.83 4.66
C ALA A 85 31.58 -38.30 3.48
N HIS A 86 31.41 -39.14 2.46
CA HIS A 86 30.50 -38.84 1.34
C HIS A 86 29.68 -40.05 0.89
N ASP A 87 29.59 -41.11 1.72
CA ASP A 87 28.80 -42.31 1.44
C ASP A 87 27.56 -42.45 2.37
N ASP A 88 27.41 -41.59 3.39
CA ASP A 88 26.32 -41.73 4.39
C ASP A 88 24.99 -41.08 3.96
N MET A 89 25.00 -40.10 3.05
CA MET A 89 23.77 -39.46 2.57
C MET A 89 23.02 -40.32 1.55
N ASP A 90 23.76 -41.10 0.74
CA ASP A 90 23.17 -42.05 -0.21
C ASP A 90 22.57 -43.25 0.54
N ASP A 91 23.18 -43.72 1.64
CA ASP A 91 22.58 -44.75 2.50
C ASP A 91 21.35 -44.25 3.26
N MET A 92 21.32 -42.98 3.67
CA MET A 92 20.13 -42.38 4.30
C MET A 92 18.97 -42.24 3.30
N TYR A 93 19.24 -41.78 2.07
CA TYR A 93 18.24 -41.71 1.00
C TYR A 93 17.78 -43.10 0.55
N ALA A 94 18.68 -44.08 0.48
CA ALA A 94 18.33 -45.47 0.19
C ALA A 94 17.48 -46.10 1.30
N ARG A 95 17.75 -45.79 2.57
CA ARG A 95 16.94 -46.25 3.71
C ARG A 95 15.57 -45.55 3.77
N MET A 96 15.48 -44.27 3.43
CA MET A 96 14.18 -43.59 3.27
C MET A 96 13.37 -44.19 2.10
N ALA A 97 14.03 -44.50 0.98
CA ALA A 97 13.38 -45.17 -0.15
C ALA A 97 12.94 -46.61 0.19
N GLN A 98 13.69 -47.32 1.03
CA GLN A 98 13.33 -48.67 1.50
C GLN A 98 12.19 -48.63 2.55
N MET A 99 12.09 -47.59 3.39
CA MET A 99 10.94 -47.38 4.29
C MET A 99 9.66 -47.06 3.53
N SER A 100 9.75 -46.47 2.34
CA SER A 100 8.60 -46.17 1.46
C SER A 100 7.95 -47.42 0.86
N MET A 101 8.57 -48.60 0.93
CA MET A 101 8.06 -49.82 0.28
C MET A 101 7.38 -50.79 1.27
N ALA A 102 7.37 -50.48 2.57
CA ALA A 102 6.88 -51.37 3.62
C ALA A 102 5.90 -50.68 4.60
N GLY A 103 4.77 -50.19 4.08
CA GLY A 103 3.59 -49.73 4.86
C GLY A 103 3.82 -48.42 5.63
N ASP A 104 3.07 -47.33 5.45
CA ASP A 104 1.65 -47.18 5.12
C ASP A 104 1.44 -46.08 4.08
N ASP A 105 1.63 -46.39 2.79
CA ASP A 105 1.22 -45.50 1.68
C ASP A 105 -0.27 -45.12 1.79
N SER A 106 -1.07 -46.00 2.41
CA SER A 106 -2.49 -45.79 2.70
C SER A 106 -2.73 -44.59 3.65
N ILE A 107 -1.90 -44.41 4.69
CA ILE A 107 -2.06 -43.32 5.65
C ILE A 107 -1.66 -41.98 5.02
N MET A 108 -0.54 -41.94 4.29
CA MET A 108 -0.12 -40.74 3.57
C MET A 108 -1.13 -40.35 2.48
N HIS A 109 -1.66 -41.33 1.73
CA HIS A 109 -2.71 -41.10 0.74
C HIS A 109 -4.00 -40.56 1.39
N MET A 110 -4.43 -41.11 2.53
CA MET A 110 -5.59 -40.59 3.26
C MET A 110 -5.38 -39.16 3.75
N ALA A 111 -4.20 -38.82 4.27
CA ALA A 111 -3.89 -37.47 4.74
C ALA A 111 -3.85 -36.45 3.57
N LEU A 112 -3.21 -36.82 2.45
CA LEU A 112 -3.17 -35.98 1.25
C LEU A 112 -4.56 -35.80 0.64
N GLN A 113 -5.35 -36.86 0.58
CA GLN A 113 -6.71 -36.82 0.10
C GLN A 113 -7.61 -35.96 1.01
N GLY A 114 -7.43 -36.04 2.33
CA GLY A 114 -8.09 -35.16 3.30
C GLY A 114 -7.75 -33.69 3.09
N ASN A 115 -6.46 -33.36 2.95
CA ASN A 115 -6.01 -32.00 2.65
C ASN A 115 -6.57 -31.51 1.30
N MET A 116 -6.64 -32.38 0.29
CA MET A 116 -7.22 -32.04 -1.01
C MET A 116 -8.70 -31.69 -0.88
N TYR A 117 -9.48 -32.42 -0.08
CA TYR A 117 -10.88 -32.08 0.16
C TYR A 117 -11.05 -30.76 0.93
N MET A 118 -10.24 -30.51 1.95
CA MET A 118 -10.28 -29.23 2.69
C MET A 118 -9.92 -28.04 1.79
N LEU A 119 -8.91 -28.19 0.93
CA LEU A 119 -8.54 -27.16 -0.03
C LEU A 119 -9.61 -26.97 -1.12
N GLN A 120 -10.31 -28.03 -1.52
CA GLN A 120 -11.43 -27.93 -2.46
C GLN A 120 -12.60 -27.14 -1.85
N ASP A 121 -12.91 -27.38 -0.58
CA ASP A 121 -13.95 -26.68 0.16
C ASP A 121 -13.60 -25.18 0.33
N GLU A 122 -12.35 -24.87 0.71
CA GLU A 122 -11.86 -23.49 0.81
C GLU A 122 -11.87 -22.77 -0.56
N MET A 123 -11.53 -23.48 -1.63
CA MET A 123 -11.61 -22.95 -2.99
C MET A 123 -13.06 -22.65 -3.41
N GLU A 124 -14.02 -23.46 -2.98
CA GLU A 124 -15.45 -23.24 -3.25
C GLU A 124 -15.96 -22.02 -2.48
N GLU A 125 -15.68 -21.92 -1.17
CA GLU A 125 -16.04 -20.77 -0.33
C GLU A 125 -15.47 -19.46 -0.88
N LEU A 126 -14.17 -19.44 -1.23
CA LEU A 126 -13.53 -18.27 -1.83
C LEU A 126 -14.12 -17.92 -3.20
N THR A 127 -14.60 -18.91 -3.96
CA THR A 127 -15.25 -18.65 -5.25
C THR A 127 -16.59 -17.98 -5.06
N GLU A 128 -17.39 -18.42 -4.08
CA GLU A 128 -18.66 -17.78 -3.72
C GLU A 128 -18.44 -16.35 -3.20
N GLU A 129 -17.45 -16.14 -2.34
CA GLU A 129 -17.09 -14.79 -1.86
C GLU A 129 -16.69 -13.87 -3.01
N LYS A 130 -15.88 -14.36 -3.94
CA LYS A 130 -15.45 -13.61 -5.12
C LYS A 130 -16.64 -13.24 -6.01
N ASP A 131 -17.62 -14.13 -6.16
CA ASP A 131 -18.83 -13.87 -6.96
C ASP A 131 -19.75 -12.84 -6.27
N MET A 132 -19.92 -12.91 -4.94
CA MET A 132 -20.64 -11.88 -4.18
C MET A 132 -19.97 -10.51 -4.27
N LEU A 133 -18.64 -10.46 -4.15
CA LEU A 133 -17.88 -9.21 -4.30
C LEU A 133 -17.99 -8.64 -5.72
N ALA A 134 -18.05 -9.49 -6.75
CA ALA A 134 -18.24 -9.05 -8.12
C ALA A 134 -19.61 -8.38 -8.32
N GLU A 135 -20.67 -8.93 -7.73
CA GLU A 135 -22.01 -8.31 -7.73
C GLU A 135 -22.01 -6.96 -7.00
N GLN A 136 -21.38 -6.88 -5.82
CA GLN A 136 -21.25 -5.63 -5.08
C GLN A 136 -20.48 -4.55 -5.87
N VAL A 137 -19.41 -4.93 -6.56
CA VAL A 137 -18.67 -4.00 -7.42
C VAL A 137 -19.54 -3.48 -8.55
N GLN A 138 -20.34 -4.35 -9.19
CA GLN A 138 -21.24 -3.95 -10.27
C GLN A 138 -22.32 -2.96 -9.78
N ASP A 139 -22.87 -3.18 -8.59
CA ASP A 139 -23.84 -2.25 -7.98
C ASP A 139 -23.22 -0.90 -7.67
N LEU A 140 -22.01 -0.89 -7.09
CA LEU A 140 -21.27 0.34 -6.82
C LEU A 140 -20.91 1.10 -8.10
N GLU A 141 -20.57 0.40 -9.18
CA GLU A 141 -20.31 1.02 -10.48
C GLU A 141 -21.58 1.72 -11.04
N SER A 142 -22.74 1.08 -10.90
CA SER A 142 -24.03 1.67 -11.26
C SER A 142 -24.33 2.93 -10.43
N ASP A 143 -24.13 2.87 -9.12
CA ASP A 143 -24.34 4.01 -8.22
C ASP A 143 -23.40 5.17 -8.53
N VAL A 144 -22.12 4.88 -8.82
CA VAL A 144 -21.15 5.89 -9.26
C VAL A 144 -21.58 6.53 -10.57
N ALA A 145 -22.11 5.76 -11.53
CA ALA A 145 -22.61 6.30 -12.79
C ALA A 145 -23.82 7.24 -12.57
N ILE A 146 -24.74 6.88 -11.69
CA ILE A 146 -25.89 7.72 -11.32
C ILE A 146 -25.41 9.01 -10.63
N ALA A 147 -24.50 8.89 -9.67
CA ALA A 147 -23.94 10.04 -8.95
C ALA A 147 -23.22 11.01 -9.89
N LYS A 148 -22.47 10.49 -10.86
CA LYS A 148 -21.79 11.30 -11.88
C LYS A 148 -22.76 12.06 -12.77
N SER A 149 -23.82 11.41 -13.24
CA SER A 149 -24.89 12.07 -14.02
C SER A 149 -25.55 13.21 -13.24
N ARG A 150 -25.81 13.01 -11.94
CA ARG A 150 -26.34 14.06 -11.05
C ARG A 150 -25.36 15.21 -10.88
N ALA A 151 -24.07 14.92 -10.70
CA ALA A 151 -23.03 15.93 -10.58
C ALA A 151 -22.92 16.80 -11.85
N ASP A 152 -22.96 16.18 -13.03
CA ASP A 152 -22.93 16.88 -14.32
C ASP A 152 -24.15 17.80 -14.48
N ALA A 153 -25.35 17.33 -14.10
CA ALA A 153 -26.56 18.14 -14.13
C ALA A 153 -26.48 19.36 -13.19
N LEU A 154 -25.98 19.18 -11.97
CA LEU A 154 -25.75 20.29 -11.04
C LEU A 154 -24.69 21.26 -11.56
N GLN A 155 -23.62 20.76 -12.17
CA GLN A 155 -22.59 21.59 -12.76
C GLN A 155 -23.14 22.46 -13.90
N MET A 156 -24.03 21.93 -14.73
CA MET A 156 -24.72 22.71 -15.76
C MET A 156 -25.57 23.83 -15.15
N GLU A 157 -26.27 23.56 -14.05
CA GLU A 157 -27.10 24.56 -13.37
C GLU A 157 -26.26 25.65 -12.71
N VAL A 158 -25.15 25.28 -12.05
CA VAL A 158 -24.18 26.24 -11.51
C VAL A 158 -23.63 27.15 -12.62
N ASN A 159 -23.29 26.59 -13.78
CA ASN A 159 -22.83 27.37 -14.93
C ASN A 159 -23.92 28.32 -15.45
N ARG A 160 -25.17 27.88 -15.48
CA ARG A 160 -26.32 28.70 -15.88
C ARG A 160 -26.52 29.88 -14.92
N LEU A 161 -26.53 29.62 -13.62
CA LEU A 161 -26.64 30.65 -12.59
C LEU A 161 -25.46 31.62 -12.62
N GLY A 162 -24.25 31.13 -12.91
CA GLY A 162 -23.07 31.96 -13.10
C GLY A 162 -23.25 32.99 -14.23
N LYS A 163 -23.82 32.58 -15.37
CA LYS A 163 -24.11 33.48 -16.49
C LYS A 163 -25.15 34.53 -16.11
N ILE A 164 -26.22 34.15 -15.42
CA ILE A 164 -27.26 35.07 -14.96
C ILE A 164 -26.69 36.09 -13.97
N SER A 165 -25.93 35.62 -12.98
CA SER A 165 -25.25 36.47 -12.00
C SER A 165 -24.33 37.49 -12.68
N HIS A 166 -23.56 37.05 -13.69
CA HIS A 166 -22.72 37.95 -14.46
C HIS A 166 -23.53 39.03 -15.20
N ALA A 167 -24.62 38.65 -15.87
CA ALA A 167 -25.51 39.60 -16.56
C ALA A 167 -26.15 40.61 -15.58
N HIS A 168 -26.56 40.16 -14.40
CA HIS A 168 -27.08 41.07 -13.38
C HIS A 168 -25.99 42.03 -12.88
N LYS A 169 -24.76 41.55 -12.68
CA LYS A 169 -23.63 42.39 -12.27
C LYS A 169 -23.31 43.48 -13.30
N THR A 170 -23.36 43.16 -14.59
CA THR A 170 -23.14 44.17 -15.65
C THR A 170 -24.29 45.17 -15.72
N HIS A 171 -25.53 44.71 -15.59
CA HIS A 171 -26.71 45.58 -15.55
C HIS A 171 -26.67 46.56 -14.37
N ILE A 172 -26.33 46.08 -13.17
CA ILE A 172 -26.18 46.92 -11.97
C ILE A 172 -25.11 48.00 -12.20
N LYS A 173 -23.95 47.64 -12.77
CA LYS A 173 -22.89 48.61 -13.09
C LYS A 173 -23.37 49.67 -14.09
N SER A 174 -24.15 49.28 -15.09
CA SER A 174 -24.73 50.22 -16.06
C SER A 174 -25.68 51.20 -15.37
N LEU A 175 -26.60 50.69 -14.54
CA LEU A 175 -27.52 51.52 -13.77
C LEU A 175 -26.80 52.49 -12.83
N GLN A 176 -25.71 52.04 -12.19
CA GLN A 176 -24.88 52.91 -11.33
C GLN A 176 -24.26 54.08 -12.11
N ARG A 177 -23.78 53.84 -13.34
CA ARG A 177 -23.25 54.92 -14.20
C ARG A 177 -24.36 55.91 -14.58
N ASN A 178 -25.50 55.40 -15.06
CA ASN A 178 -26.63 56.25 -15.44
C ASN A 178 -27.12 57.11 -14.26
N LEU A 179 -27.11 56.54 -13.05
CA LEU A 179 -27.49 57.25 -11.84
C LEU A 179 -26.48 58.35 -11.48
N GLU A 180 -25.19 58.12 -11.66
CA GLU A 180 -24.16 59.15 -11.42
C GLU A 180 -24.20 60.26 -12.47
N GLU A 181 -24.41 59.91 -13.74
CA GLU A 181 -24.63 60.89 -14.82
C GLU A 181 -25.86 61.77 -14.53
N LYS A 182 -26.96 61.16 -14.07
CA LYS A 182 -28.17 61.90 -13.69
C LYS A 182 -27.94 62.82 -12.49
N LYS A 183 -27.18 62.39 -11.48
CA LYS A 183 -26.79 63.26 -10.36
C LYS A 183 -25.95 64.43 -10.84
N GLU A 184 -25.01 64.20 -11.75
CA GLU A 184 -24.16 65.26 -12.29
C GLU A 184 -24.93 66.26 -13.15
N GLN A 185 -25.88 65.78 -13.96
CA GLN A 185 -26.84 66.65 -14.67
C GLN A 185 -27.61 67.54 -13.68
N LEU A 186 -28.15 66.97 -12.60
CA LEU A 186 -28.88 67.75 -11.59
C LEU A 186 -27.99 68.79 -10.89
N ARG A 187 -26.73 68.43 -10.58
CA ARG A 187 -25.72 69.38 -10.06
C ARG A 187 -25.48 70.53 -11.03
N TYR A 188 -25.34 70.25 -12.33
CA TYR A 188 -25.11 71.28 -13.35
C TYR A 188 -26.28 72.27 -13.50
N TYR A 189 -27.53 71.78 -13.44
CA TYR A 189 -28.72 72.64 -13.56
C TYR A 189 -29.11 73.36 -12.25
N GLY A 190 -28.31 73.26 -11.19
CA GLY A 190 -28.55 73.96 -9.93
C GLY A 190 -29.82 73.50 -9.19
N VAL A 191 -30.31 72.29 -9.48
CA VAL A 191 -31.45 71.68 -8.77
C VAL A 191 -30.90 70.87 -7.59
N TYR A 192 -30.28 71.56 -6.64
CA TYR A 192 -29.91 71.06 -5.32
C TYR A 192 -29.93 72.19 -4.31
#